data_AF-A0A0D0XB81-F1
#
_entry.id   AF-A0A0D0XB81-F1
#
_cell.length_a   1.000
_cell.length_b   1.000
_cell.length_c   1.000
_cell.angle_alpha   90.00
_cell.angle_beta   90.00
_cell.angle_gamma   90.00
#
_symmetry.space_group_name_H-M   'P 1'
#
loop_
_entity.id
_entity.type
_entity.pdbx_description
1 polymer ?
#
loop_
_entity_poly.entity_id
_entity_poly.type
_entity_poly.pdbx_seq_one_letter_code
_entity_poly.pdbx_strand_id
1 'polypeptide(L)'
;MHRGLLATIGRERTGWVSVQLLVDRFARRDLAVKLDATRYGATQTVLLTAAQVDRLIEELTHARQAMQAATDPREQAGETR
;
A
#
# COMPACT_ATOMS: atom_id res chain seq x y z
N MET A 1 -11.86 -18.88 -14.26
CA MET A 1 -11.06 -17.73 -14.78
C MET A 1 -11.25 -16.54 -13.86
N HIS A 2 -10.28 -16.28 -12.97
CA HIS A 2 -10.25 -15.09 -12.12
C HIS A 2 -9.68 -13.93 -12.94
N ARG A 3 -10.44 -12.84 -13.09
CA ARG A 3 -9.93 -11.59 -13.66
C ARG A 3 -9.38 -10.77 -12.48
N GLY A 4 -8.15 -11.09 -12.07
CA GLY A 4 -7.47 -10.40 -10.97
C GLY A 4 -6.63 -9.24 -11.51
N LEU A 5 -6.78 -8.06 -10.92
CA LEU A 5 -5.81 -6.97 -11.05
C LEU A 5 -4.67 -7.28 -10.08
N LEU A 6 -3.43 -7.33 -10.58
CA LEU A 6 -2.22 -7.52 -9.77
C LEU A 6 -1.28 -6.35 -10.03
N ALA A 7 -0.80 -5.72 -8.97
CA ALA A 7 0.22 -4.68 -9.02
C ALA A 7 1.34 -4.98 -8.02
N THR A 8 2.60 -4.83 -8.44
CA THR A 8 3.74 -4.82 -7.51
C THR A 8 4.04 -3.36 -7.18
N ILE A 9 3.85 -2.97 -5.92
CA ILE A 9 3.94 -1.58 -5.45
C ILE A 9 5.40 -1.14 -5.30
N GLY A 10 6.28 -2.06 -4.91
CA GLY A 10 7.69 -1.77 -4.74
C GLY A 10 8.54 -3.02 -4.58
N ARG A 11 9.82 -2.89 -4.91
CA ARG A 11 10.83 -3.92 -4.72
C ARG A 11 12.06 -3.27 -4.10
N GLU A 12 12.47 -3.76 -2.94
CA GLU A 12 13.72 -3.41 -2.28
C GLU A 12 14.64 -4.64 -2.29
N ARG A 13 15.95 -4.47 -2.11
CA ARG A 13 16.99 -5.52 -2.22
C ARG A 13 16.56 -6.91 -1.74
N THR A 14 15.87 -6.99 -0.60
CA THR A 14 15.47 -8.24 0.06
C THR A 14 13.96 -8.42 0.18
N GLY A 15 13.15 -7.64 -0.54
CA GLY A 15 11.70 -7.64 -0.35
C GLY A 15 10.89 -7.04 -1.49
N TRP A 16 9.59 -7.31 -1.49
CA TRP A 16 8.63 -6.73 -2.41
C TRP A 16 7.25 -6.65 -1.78
N VAL A 17 6.45 -5.69 -2.24
CA VAL A 17 5.05 -5.55 -1.84
C VAL A 17 4.18 -5.70 -3.08
N SER A 18 3.19 -6.59 -3.05
CA SER A 18 2.21 -6.73 -4.12
C SER A 18 0.78 -6.71 -3.61
N VAL A 19 -0.13 -6.24 -4.47
CA VAL A 19 -1.56 -6.15 -4.20
C VAL A 19 -2.32 -6.85 -5.32
N GLN A 20 -3.24 -7.73 -4.93
CA GLN A 20 -4.08 -8.49 -5.86
C GLN A 20 -5.56 -8.37 -5.50
N LEU A 21 -6.39 -7.97 -6.46
CA LEU A 21 -7.84 -8.05 -6.32
C LEU A 21 -8.29 -9.50 -6.51
N LEU A 22 -8.96 -10.05 -5.50
CA LEU A 22 -9.58 -11.35 -5.53
C LEU A 22 -11.09 -11.17 -5.70
N VAL A 23 -11.60 -11.65 -6.83
CA VAL A 23 -13.03 -11.74 -7.11
C VAL A 23 -13.40 -13.21 -6.98
N ASP A 24 -14.05 -13.58 -5.87
CA ASP A 24 -14.67 -14.90 -5.77
C ASP A 24 -15.98 -14.90 -6.58
N ARG A 25 -16.09 -15.88 -7.47
CA ARG A 25 -17.28 -16.08 -8.32
C ARG A 25 -18.21 -17.14 -7.74
N PHE A 26 -17.78 -17.90 -6.73
CA PHE A 26 -18.44 -19.15 -6.32
C PHE A 26 -18.98 -19.20 -4.89
N ALA A 27 -18.57 -18.32 -3.96
CA ALA A 27 -19.19 -18.28 -2.64
C ALA A 27 -19.21 -16.86 -2.04
N ARG A 28 -20.34 -16.17 -2.24
CA ARG A 28 -20.67 -14.83 -1.70
C ARG A 28 -19.85 -13.68 -2.33
N ARG A 29 -20.53 -12.56 -2.52
CA ARG A 29 -20.15 -11.41 -3.36
C ARG A 29 -19.05 -10.52 -2.75
N ASP A 30 -18.19 -11.06 -1.91
CA ASP A 30 -17.27 -10.24 -1.13
C ASP A 30 -15.95 -10.10 -1.88
N LEU A 31 -15.78 -8.93 -2.51
CA LEU A 31 -14.50 -8.52 -3.08
C LEU A 31 -13.47 -8.41 -1.96
N ALA A 32 -12.31 -9.04 -2.14
CA ALA A 32 -11.20 -8.97 -1.20
C ALA A 32 -9.94 -8.51 -1.91
N VAL A 33 -9.11 -7.76 -1.19
CA VAL A 33 -7.78 -7.38 -1.67
C VAL A 33 -6.73 -8.14 -0.88
N LYS A 34 -5.89 -8.90 -1.57
CA LYS A 34 -4.73 -9.56 -0.97
C LYS A 34 -3.53 -8.62 -1.03
N LEU A 35 -2.89 -8.38 0.11
CA LEU A 35 -1.62 -7.68 0.24
C LEU A 35 -0.55 -8.70 0.64
N ASP A 36 0.47 -8.84 -0.19
CA ASP A 36 1.63 -9.69 0.09
C ASP A 36 2.84 -8.79 0.34
N ALA A 37 3.42 -8.87 1.54
CA ALA A 37 4.64 -8.16 1.93
C ALA A 37 5.76 -9.17 2.19
N THR A 38 6.78 -9.14 1.34
CA THR A 38 7.94 -10.04 1.45
C THR A 38 9.14 -9.27 1.98
N ARG A 39 9.82 -9.81 3.00
CA ARG A 39 11.07 -9.29 3.55
C ARG A 39 11.98 -10.43 4.01
N TYR A 40 13.25 -10.41 3.58
CA TYR A 40 14.26 -11.42 3.90
C TYR A 40 13.80 -12.86 3.60
N GLY A 41 13.09 -13.05 2.48
CA GLY A 41 12.60 -14.36 2.05
C GLY A 41 11.33 -14.84 2.78
N ALA A 42 10.84 -14.10 3.78
CA ALA A 42 9.56 -14.39 4.43
C ALA A 42 8.45 -13.51 3.82
N THR A 43 7.32 -14.12 3.47
CA THR A 43 6.14 -13.42 2.95
C THR A 43 5.03 -13.42 4.00
N GLN A 44 4.54 -12.23 4.33
CA GLN A 44 3.32 -12.03 5.10
C GLN A 44 2.17 -11.69 4.15
N THR A 45 1.09 -12.45 4.23
CA THR A 45 -0.12 -12.25 3.44
C THR A 45 -1.26 -11.75 4.33
N VAL A 46 -1.94 -10.70 3.91
CA VAL A 46 -3.13 -10.17 4.56
C VAL A 46 -4.27 -10.06 3.55
N LEU A 47 -5.46 -10.50 3.94
CA LEU A 47 -6.70 -10.28 3.18
C LEU A 47 -7.42 -9.08 3.78
N LEU A 48 -7.70 -8.10 2.93
CA LEU A 48 -8.38 -6.87 3.27
C LEU A 48 -9.80 -6.88 2.71
N THR A 49 -10.76 -6.49 3.53
CA THR A 49 -12.12 -6.16 3.11
C THR A 49 -12.15 -4.78 2.44
N ALA A 50 -13.26 -4.44 1.76
CA ALA A 50 -13.42 -3.12 1.14
C ALA A 50 -13.18 -1.95 2.13
N ALA A 51 -13.78 -1.99 3.32
CA ALA A 51 -13.61 -0.95 4.33
C ALA A 51 -12.15 -0.81 4.83
N GLN A 52 -11.42 -1.93 4.91
CA GLN A 52 -10.00 -1.91 5.28
C GLN A 52 -9.13 -1.33 4.16
N VAL A 53 -9.51 -1.54 2.89
CA VAL A 53 -8.84 -0.93 1.73
C VAL A 53 -9.04 0.58 1.74
N ASP A 54 -10.26 1.05 1.98
CA ASP A 54 -10.55 2.49 2.06
C ASP A 54 -9.69 3.16 3.13
N ARG A 55 -9.66 2.56 4.34
CA ARG A 55 -8.82 3.05 5.44
C ARG A 55 -7.33 3.03 5.10
N LEU A 56 -6.84 1.99 4.42
CA LEU A 56 -5.45 1.90 3.99
C LEU A 56 -5.10 3.03 3.00
N ILE A 57 -5.98 3.35 2.06
CA ILE A 57 -5.78 4.43 1.08
C ILE A 57 -5.68 5.79 1.78
N GLU A 58 -6.55 6.06 2.77
CA GLU A 58 -6.49 7.29 3.57
C GLU A 58 -5.13 7.43 4.26
N GLU A 59 -4.68 6.39 4.96
CA GLU A 59 -3.42 6.42 5.69
C GLU A 59 -2.20 6.54 4.78
N LEU A 60 -2.20 5.86 3.63
CA LEU A 60 -1.13 6.01 2.64
C LEU A 60 -1.12 7.42 2.02
N THR A 61 -2.28 8.04 1.85
CA THR A 61 -2.39 9.41 1.36
C THR A 61 -1.80 10.39 2.36
N HIS A 62 -2.14 10.25 3.64
CA HIS A 62 -1.57 11.05 4.73
C HIS A 62 -0.05 10.85 4.85
N ALA A 63 0.43 9.60 4.81
CA ALA A 63 1.86 9.30 4.84
C ALA A 63 2.61 9.95 3.67
N ARG A 64 2.04 9.88 2.45
CA ARG A 64 2.61 10.56 1.27
C ARG A 64 2.71 12.07 1.46
N GLN A 65 1.65 12.71 1.98
CA GLN A 65 1.66 14.15 2.27
C GLN A 65 2.75 14.51 3.28
N ALA A 66 2.88 13.74 4.37
CA ALA A 66 3.91 13.95 5.38
C ALA A 66 5.32 13.80 4.80
N MET A 67 5.56 12.78 3.95
CA MET A 67 6.84 12.59 3.26
C MET A 67 7.18 13.75 2.32
N GLN A 68 6.17 14.27 1.60
CA GLN A 68 6.34 15.42 0.72
C GLN A 68 6.67 16.70 1.50
N ALA A 69 5.97 16.95 2.61
CA ALA A 69 6.25 18.08 3.49
C ALA A 69 7.67 18.02 4.08
N ALA A 70 8.17 16.83 4.40
CA ALA A 70 9.55 16.63 4.86
C ALA A 70 10.60 16.83 3.74
N THR A 71 10.19 16.70 2.47
CA THR A 71 11.07 16.83 1.30
C THR A 71 11.13 18.27 0.77
N ASP A 72 10.17 19.12 1.12
CA ASP A 72 10.11 20.53 0.69
C ASP A 72 10.99 21.40 1.60
N PRO A 73 12.22 21.78 1.20
CA PRO A 73 13.11 22.58 2.03
C PRO A 73 12.83 24.05 1.73
N ARG A 74 11.62 24.52 2.02
CA ARG A 74 11.32 25.96 1.99
C ARG A 74 11.51 26.55 3.39
N GLU A 75 12.74 27.00 3.59
CA GLU A 75 13.08 28.22 4.33
C GLU A 75 12.86 28.20 5.86
N GLN A 76 13.80 27.54 6.55
CA GLN A 76 14.43 28.09 7.77
C GLN A 76 15.26 29.36 7.44
N ALA A 77 14.75 30.26 6.59
CA ALA A 77 15.36 31.56 6.28
C ALA A 77 14.72 32.63 7.16
N GLY A 78 14.97 32.51 8.46
CA GLY A 78 14.53 33.48 9.45
C GLY A 78 15.15 33.14 10.78
N GLU A 79 16.44 33.50 10.94
CA GLU A 79 17.09 33.91 12.20
C GLU A 79 18.61 33.77 12.08
N THR A 80 19.25 34.73 11.43
CA THR A 80 20.50 35.36 11.93
C THR A 80 20.82 36.53 11.01
N ARG A 81 20.39 37.75 11.38
CA ARG A 81 21.27 38.85 11.81
C ARG A 81 20.47 40.12 12.08
#